data_AF-A0AA37X6K5-F1
#
_entry.id   AF-A0AA37X6K5-F1
#
_cell.length_a   1.000
_cell.length_b   1.000
_cell.length_c   1.000
_cell.angle_alpha   90.00
_cell.angle_beta   90.00
_cell.angle_gamma   90.00
#
_symmetry.space_group_name_H-M   'P 1'
#
loop_
_entity.id
_entity.type
_entity.pdbx_description
1 polymer ?
#
loop_
_entity_poly.entity_id
_entity_poly.type
_entity_poly.pdbx_seq_one_letter_code
_entity_poly.pdbx_strand_id
1 'polypeptide(L)'
;MNAIVDRAHPLTLRYDVWTTDSASLTSARLLNHTRGVTLRNYWAAHIGSQDGRPSYGAYHFVFDVMPTHSLYNQPLNLYLSTNLWQKVLPYGSLTCRVISHAATWLDVDAYAGGASGPIILSSQWLTMTLTNHSPDPVSILGLEQAGDDWIGDIHYSLKALSSPRPDDTRVLKAPVVVQPGQAITLLYKLSMRPESIQRGLVFQPALRLEKGKVTALEVLPPVTLSLDFTPGSGRVPAGTERFVTVS
;
A
#
# COMPACT_ATOMS: atom_id res chain seq x y z
N MET A 1 -4.61 5.64 -2.97
CA MET A 1 -3.50 5.40 -2.03
C MET A 1 -3.61 6.35 -0.87
N ASN A 2 -3.50 5.82 0.34
CA ASN A 2 -3.63 6.50 1.62
C ASN A 2 -2.38 6.20 2.45
N ALA A 3 -1.47 7.17 2.62
CA ALA A 3 -0.16 6.88 3.20
C ALA A 3 0.38 7.97 4.13
N ILE A 4 0.94 7.56 5.26
CA ILE A 4 1.91 8.38 6.00
C ILE A 4 3.28 8.13 5.39
N VAL A 5 3.95 9.18 4.94
CA VAL A 5 5.18 9.08 4.16
C VAL A 5 6.30 9.81 4.89
N ASP A 6 7.39 9.10 5.17
CA ASP A 6 8.65 9.72 5.58
C ASP A 6 9.26 10.46 4.38
N ARG A 7 9.56 11.75 4.55
CA ARG A 7 10.17 12.58 3.51
C ARG A 7 11.48 12.02 2.97
N ALA A 8 12.20 11.20 3.73
CA ALA A 8 13.46 10.57 3.28
C ALA A 8 13.24 9.36 2.36
N HIS A 9 12.05 8.75 2.40
CA HIS A 9 11.77 7.47 1.75
C HIS A 9 10.77 7.64 0.60
N PRO A 10 11.04 7.06 -0.59
CA PRO A 10 10.10 7.10 -1.68
C PRO A 10 8.87 6.27 -1.38
N LEU A 11 7.75 6.74 -1.92
CA LEU A 11 6.52 5.99 -2.03
C LEU A 11 6.58 5.15 -3.31
N THR A 12 6.63 3.84 -3.17
CA THR A 12 6.62 2.94 -4.33
C THR A 12 5.19 2.75 -4.80
N LEU A 13 4.96 3.03 -6.08
CA LEU A 13 3.70 2.83 -6.75
C LEU A 13 3.87 1.77 -7.82
N ARG A 14 3.04 0.73 -7.79
CA ARG A 14 3.02 -0.35 -8.78
C ARG A 14 1.78 -0.31 -9.66
N TYR A 15 1.93 -0.66 -10.95
CA TYR A 15 0.85 -0.74 -11.93
C TYR A 15 1.06 -1.82 -12.98
N ASP A 16 0.07 -2.69 -13.19
CA ASP A 16 0.10 -3.70 -14.25
C ASP A 16 -0.84 -3.28 -15.40
N VAL A 17 -0.31 -3.15 -16.61
CA VAL A 17 -1.03 -2.79 -17.85
C VAL A 17 -1.14 -4.03 -18.72
N TRP A 18 -2.33 -4.26 -19.28
CA TRP A 18 -2.54 -5.31 -20.27
C TRP A 18 -2.68 -4.70 -21.66
N THR A 19 -1.85 -5.18 -22.58
CA THR A 19 -1.82 -4.75 -23.97
C THR A 19 -2.05 -5.93 -24.89
N THR A 20 -2.43 -5.71 -26.14
CA THR A 20 -2.39 -6.78 -27.15
C THR A 20 -0.95 -7.07 -27.53
N ASP A 21 -0.60 -8.29 -27.94
CA ASP A 21 0.78 -8.65 -28.34
C ASP A 21 1.37 -7.75 -29.44
N SER A 22 0.51 -7.22 -30.31
CA SER A 22 0.90 -6.28 -31.37
C SER A 22 1.15 -4.84 -30.90
N ALA A 23 0.78 -4.51 -29.66
CA ALA A 23 0.87 -3.19 -29.06
C ALA A 23 2.07 -3.12 -28.09
N SER A 24 3.28 -3.23 -28.62
CA SER A 24 4.51 -3.12 -27.82
C SER A 24 4.63 -1.74 -27.18
N LEU A 25 4.95 -1.71 -25.89
CA LEU A 25 5.15 -0.47 -25.15
C LEU A 25 6.38 0.29 -25.67
N THR A 26 6.20 1.56 -26.01
CA THR A 26 7.27 2.44 -26.47
C THR A 26 7.68 3.46 -25.42
N SER A 27 6.76 3.91 -24.55
CA SER A 27 7.09 4.74 -23.38
C SER A 27 6.00 4.72 -22.31
N ALA A 28 6.38 5.02 -21.07
CA ALA A 28 5.45 5.34 -20.00
C ALA A 28 5.97 6.51 -19.17
N ARG A 29 5.07 7.37 -18.70
CA ARG A 29 5.39 8.57 -17.90
C ARG A 29 4.26 8.87 -16.94
N LEU A 30 4.57 9.17 -15.68
CA LEU A 30 3.57 9.69 -14.76
C LEU A 30 3.40 11.20 -15.03
N LEU A 31 2.18 11.65 -15.34
CA LEU A 31 1.98 13.02 -15.83
C LEU A 31 1.98 14.09 -14.74
N ASN A 32 1.87 13.71 -13.46
CA ASN A 32 1.65 14.67 -12.38
C ASN A 32 2.90 15.06 -11.58
N HIS A 33 4.07 15.08 -12.24
CA HIS A 33 5.34 15.49 -11.63
C HIS A 33 5.41 16.95 -11.17
N THR A 34 4.38 17.76 -11.42
CA THR A 34 4.41 19.21 -11.21
C THR A 34 3.50 19.72 -10.09
N ARG A 35 2.64 18.88 -9.50
CA ARG A 35 1.71 19.26 -8.41
C ARG A 35 2.02 18.58 -7.09
N GLY A 36 3.30 18.64 -6.70
CA GLY A 36 3.73 18.23 -5.36
C GLY A 36 4.24 16.80 -5.23
N VAL A 37 4.38 16.05 -6.32
CA VAL A 37 5.00 14.72 -6.35
C VAL A 37 6.17 14.72 -7.32
N THR A 38 7.36 14.35 -6.87
CA THR A 38 8.55 14.21 -7.73
C THR A 38 8.79 12.74 -8.02
N LEU A 39 9.12 12.37 -9.26
CA LEU A 39 9.54 11.01 -9.57
C LEU A 39 11.03 10.87 -9.34
N ARG A 40 11.39 9.83 -8.59
CA ARG A 40 12.77 9.48 -8.30
C ARG A 40 13.26 8.43 -9.29
N ASN A 41 12.55 7.30 -9.38
CA ASN A 41 12.89 6.19 -10.26
C ASN A 41 11.65 5.64 -10.95
N TYR A 42 11.87 4.99 -12.09
CA TYR A 42 10.85 4.30 -12.85
C TYR A 42 11.46 3.08 -13.53
N TRP A 43 10.74 1.96 -13.51
CA TRP A 43 11.05 0.82 -14.36
C TRP A 43 9.79 0.12 -14.83
N ALA A 44 9.94 -0.62 -15.93
CA ALA A 44 8.92 -1.49 -16.46
C ALA A 44 9.49 -2.85 -16.83
N ALA A 45 8.72 -3.91 -16.62
CA ALA A 45 9.05 -5.27 -16.99
C ALA A 45 7.87 -5.91 -17.73
N HIS A 46 8.15 -6.60 -18.83
CA HIS A 46 7.16 -7.48 -19.44
C HIS A 46 7.04 -8.75 -18.60
N ILE A 47 5.85 -9.02 -18.05
CA ILE A 47 5.62 -10.10 -17.08
C ILE A 47 4.89 -11.32 -17.68
N GLY A 48 4.60 -11.29 -18.99
CA GLY A 48 4.18 -12.46 -19.76
C GLY A 48 2.82 -12.30 -20.46
N SER A 49 2.44 -13.35 -21.19
CA SER A 49 1.13 -13.50 -21.83
C SER A 49 0.32 -14.53 -21.03
N GLN A 50 -0.80 -14.12 -20.42
CA GLN A 50 -1.75 -15.08 -19.86
C GLN A 50 -2.76 -15.50 -20.92
N ASP A 51 -3.12 -16.77 -20.84
CA ASP A 51 -3.77 -17.60 -21.85
C ASP A 51 -2.81 -18.08 -22.93
N GLY A 52 -2.75 -19.39 -23.15
CA GLY A 52 -2.00 -20.05 -24.23
C GLY A 52 -2.45 -19.67 -25.66
N ARG A 53 -2.98 -18.46 -25.84
CA ARG A 53 -3.28 -17.77 -27.08
C ARG A 53 -2.47 -16.46 -27.11
N PRO A 54 -1.66 -16.22 -28.15
CA PRO A 54 -0.74 -15.09 -28.27
C PRO A 54 -1.48 -13.78 -28.58
N SER A 55 -2.34 -13.31 -27.67
CA SER A 55 -3.21 -12.16 -27.92
C SER A 55 -2.98 -11.00 -26.95
N TYR A 56 -2.33 -11.23 -25.81
CA TYR A 56 -2.12 -10.22 -24.76
C TYR A 56 -0.75 -10.32 -24.08
N GLY A 57 -0.10 -9.17 -23.91
CA GLY A 57 1.11 -9.01 -23.12
C GLY A 57 0.87 -8.10 -21.92
N ALA A 58 1.37 -8.50 -20.76
CA ALA A 58 1.29 -7.72 -19.52
C ALA A 58 2.61 -6.99 -19.24
N TYR A 59 2.51 -5.72 -18.90
CA TYR A 59 3.62 -4.88 -18.46
C TYR A 59 3.40 -4.48 -17.01
N HIS A 60 4.41 -4.76 -16.19
CA HIS A 60 4.50 -4.33 -14.82
C HIS A 60 5.32 -3.05 -14.74
N PHE A 61 4.74 -2.01 -14.17
CA PHE A 61 5.34 -0.70 -13.97
C PHE A 61 5.53 -0.42 -12.49
N VAL A 62 6.66 0.19 -12.16
CA VAL A 62 6.90 0.70 -10.81
C VAL A 62 7.45 2.11 -10.88
N PHE A 63 6.92 2.97 -10.03
CA PHE A 63 7.29 4.37 -9.89
C PHE A 63 7.63 4.66 -8.44
N ASP A 64 8.85 5.08 -8.19
CA ASP A 64 9.24 5.62 -6.88
C ASP A 64 8.95 7.12 -6.88
N VAL A 65 7.98 7.55 -6.08
CA VAL A 65 7.57 8.95 -6.02
C VAL A 65 7.83 9.56 -4.65
N MET A 66 8.22 10.84 -4.63
CA MET A 66 8.50 11.61 -3.43
C MET A 66 7.48 12.74 -3.33
N PRO A 67 6.48 12.63 -2.44
CA PRO A 67 5.62 13.75 -2.11
C PRO A 67 6.43 14.88 -1.44
N THR A 68 6.33 16.08 -1.97
CA THR A 68 7.04 17.27 -1.46
C THR A 68 6.36 17.88 -0.23
N HIS A 69 5.06 17.64 -0.08
CA HIS A 69 4.21 18.07 1.03
C HIS A 69 3.03 17.10 1.17
N SER A 70 2.22 17.26 2.22
CA SER A 70 0.99 16.47 2.39
C SER A 70 0.01 16.79 1.27
N LEU A 71 -0.56 15.75 0.65
CA LEU A 71 -1.47 15.84 -0.48
C LEU A 71 -2.82 15.22 -0.09
N TYR A 72 -3.90 15.75 -0.64
CA TYR A 72 -5.23 15.20 -0.44
C TYR A 72 -5.91 14.96 -1.79
N ASN A 73 -6.30 13.71 -2.02
CA ASN A 73 -7.00 13.24 -3.22
C ASN A 73 -6.36 13.74 -4.53
N GLN A 74 -5.04 13.78 -4.58
CA GLN A 74 -4.29 14.25 -5.75
C GLN A 74 -4.37 13.19 -6.84
N PRO A 75 -4.97 13.46 -8.01
CA PRO A 75 -5.05 12.46 -9.08
C PRO A 75 -3.65 12.09 -9.55
N LEU A 76 -3.40 10.81 -9.81
CA LEU A 76 -2.20 10.34 -10.49
C LEU A 76 -2.63 9.84 -11.86
N ASN A 77 -1.94 10.29 -12.91
CA ASN A 77 -2.25 9.91 -14.29
C ASN A 77 -1.01 9.31 -14.91
N LEU A 78 -1.15 8.15 -15.53
CA LEU A 78 -0.10 7.44 -16.23
C LEU A 78 -0.31 7.59 -17.73
N TYR A 79 0.62 8.29 -18.38
CA TYR A 79 0.70 8.29 -19.83
C TYR A 79 1.41 7.03 -20.29
N LEU A 80 0.83 6.36 -21.28
CA LEU A 80 1.37 5.21 -21.96
C LEU A 80 1.35 5.45 -23.47
N SER A 81 2.46 5.10 -24.10
CA SER A 81 2.55 5.02 -25.56
C SER A 81 2.94 3.60 -25.93
N THR A 82 2.23 3.04 -26.89
CA THR A 82 2.63 1.85 -27.63
C THR A 82 3.00 2.25 -29.05
N ASN A 83 3.34 1.28 -29.90
CA ASN A 83 3.45 1.46 -31.35
C ASN A 83 2.10 1.67 -32.05
N LEU A 84 0.96 1.36 -31.40
CA LEU A 84 -0.37 1.44 -32.01
C LEU A 84 -1.23 2.59 -31.47
N TRP A 85 -0.99 3.03 -30.25
CA TRP A 85 -1.82 4.04 -29.59
C TRP A 85 -1.07 4.78 -28.49
N GLN A 86 -1.64 5.91 -28.09
CA GLN A 86 -1.22 6.69 -26.93
C GLN A 86 -2.43 6.95 -26.05
N LYS A 87 -2.28 6.76 -24.73
CA LYS A 87 -3.37 6.94 -23.76
C LYS A 87 -2.87 7.55 -22.47
N VAL A 88 -3.75 8.30 -21.82
CA VAL A 88 -3.59 8.70 -20.42
C VAL A 88 -4.55 7.86 -19.61
N LEU A 89 -4.02 7.02 -18.74
CA LEU A 89 -4.78 6.18 -17.84
C LEU A 89 -4.87 6.85 -16.46
N PRO A 90 -6.04 6.80 -15.79
CA PRO A 90 -6.13 7.18 -14.40
C PRO A 90 -5.37 6.15 -13.56
N TYR A 91 -4.29 6.58 -12.93
CA TYR A 91 -3.46 5.76 -12.03
C TYR A 91 -4.06 5.68 -10.62
N GLY A 92 -5.08 6.50 -10.33
CA GLY A 92 -5.78 6.58 -9.05
C GLY A 92 -5.64 7.96 -8.42
N SER A 93 -5.83 8.04 -7.12
CA SER A 93 -5.54 9.25 -6.34
C SER A 93 -4.58 8.94 -5.19
N LEU A 94 -3.78 9.94 -4.85
CA LEU A 94 -2.84 9.94 -3.74
C LEU A 94 -3.33 10.90 -2.67
N THR A 95 -3.58 10.36 -1.49
CA THR A 95 -3.68 11.12 -0.25
C THR A 95 -2.52 10.70 0.63
N CYS A 96 -1.69 11.68 1.03
CA CYS A 96 -0.56 11.40 1.89
C CYS A 96 -0.33 12.49 2.92
N ARG A 97 0.14 12.07 4.10
CA ARG A 97 0.67 12.95 5.14
C ARG A 97 2.18 12.79 5.17
N VAL A 98 2.91 13.84 4.81
CA VAL A 98 4.37 13.82 4.83
C VAL A 98 4.86 14.15 6.24
N ILE A 99 5.70 13.28 6.79
CA ILE A 99 6.37 13.46 8.08
C ILE A 99 7.86 13.70 7.84
N SER A 100 8.49 14.44 8.75
CA SER A 100 9.89 14.85 8.57
C SER A 100 10.86 13.68 8.72
N HIS A 101 10.64 12.81 9.70
CA HIS A 101 11.44 11.63 10.00
C HIS A 101 10.55 10.58 10.64
N ALA A 102 10.60 9.33 10.15
CA ALA A 102 10.01 8.20 10.85
C ALA A 102 10.91 7.74 12.00
N ALA A 103 10.30 7.23 13.06
CA ALA A 103 10.99 6.40 14.04
C ALA A 103 11.19 4.98 13.49
N THR A 104 12.17 4.29 14.05
CA THR A 104 12.49 2.87 13.82
C THR A 104 12.76 2.23 15.18
N TRP A 105 11.73 2.21 16.04
CA TRP A 105 11.84 1.73 17.42
C TRP A 105 11.26 0.32 17.59
N LEU A 106 10.34 -0.08 16.71
CA LEU A 106 9.68 -1.38 16.71
C LEU A 106 9.84 -2.04 15.33
N ASP A 107 10.78 -2.99 15.22
CA ASP A 107 11.01 -3.67 13.95
C ASP A 107 9.86 -4.63 13.64
N VAL A 108 9.52 -4.74 12.36
CA VAL A 108 8.46 -5.64 11.88
C VAL A 108 9.05 -7.02 11.59
N ASP A 109 8.76 -7.98 12.45
CA ASP A 109 9.26 -9.37 12.30
C ASP A 109 8.43 -10.17 11.31
N ALA A 110 7.11 -9.98 11.36
CA ALA A 110 6.16 -10.71 10.54
C ALA A 110 4.99 -9.80 10.20
N TYR A 111 4.52 -9.89 8.97
CA TYR A 111 3.41 -9.10 8.49
C TYR A 111 2.55 -9.96 7.57
N ALA A 112 1.29 -10.11 7.95
CA ALA A 112 0.25 -10.67 7.10
C ALA A 112 -0.82 -9.60 6.95
N GLY A 113 -0.64 -8.78 5.92
CA GLY A 113 -1.58 -7.75 5.54
C GLY A 113 -1.72 -7.67 4.02
N GLY A 114 -2.94 -7.35 3.58
CA GLY A 114 -3.30 -7.28 2.18
C GLY A 114 -4.06 -8.51 1.70
N ALA A 115 -4.68 -8.35 0.54
CA ALA A 115 -5.46 -9.38 -0.11
C ALA A 115 -5.57 -9.07 -1.60
N SER A 116 -5.51 -10.13 -2.40
CA SER A 116 -5.75 -10.08 -3.82
C SER A 116 -6.83 -11.08 -4.20
N GLY A 117 -7.67 -10.75 -5.18
CA GLY A 117 -8.67 -11.69 -5.68
C GLY A 117 -9.83 -11.03 -6.41
N PRO A 118 -10.76 -11.83 -6.95
CA PRO A 118 -11.95 -11.32 -7.64
C PRO A 118 -12.92 -10.59 -6.70
N ILE A 119 -12.80 -10.82 -5.39
CA ILE A 119 -13.59 -10.18 -4.33
C ILE A 119 -12.64 -9.86 -3.17
N ILE A 120 -12.64 -8.60 -2.74
CA ILE A 120 -11.98 -8.15 -1.53
C ILE A 120 -13.04 -7.85 -0.47
N LEU A 121 -12.87 -8.41 0.73
CA LEU A 121 -13.77 -8.18 1.84
C LEU A 121 -13.24 -7.06 2.73
N SER A 122 -14.11 -6.11 3.10
CA SER A 122 -13.78 -4.96 3.94
C SER A 122 -13.56 -5.29 5.42
N SER A 123 -13.72 -6.54 5.84
CA SER A 123 -13.71 -6.95 7.25
C SER A 123 -12.52 -7.83 7.63
N GLN A 124 -11.50 -7.92 6.77
CA GLN A 124 -10.33 -8.74 7.03
C GLN A 124 -9.48 -8.17 8.16
N TRP A 125 -9.04 -9.07 9.03
CA TRP A 125 -8.07 -8.76 10.06
C TRP A 125 -6.68 -8.76 9.46
N LEU A 126 -6.00 -7.62 9.59
CA LEU A 126 -4.59 -7.48 9.27
C LEU A 126 -3.79 -7.72 10.53
N THR A 127 -2.64 -8.38 10.38
CA THR A 127 -1.81 -8.77 11.51
C THR A 127 -0.36 -8.40 11.28
N MET A 128 0.30 -7.92 12.33
CA MET A 128 1.73 -7.69 12.35
C MET A 128 2.32 -8.10 13.69
N THR A 129 3.52 -8.66 13.66
CA THR A 129 4.35 -8.87 14.84
C THR A 129 5.50 -7.89 14.79
N LEU A 130 5.68 -7.17 15.89
CA LEU A 130 6.71 -6.17 16.07
C LEU A 130 7.59 -6.53 17.26
N THR A 131 8.88 -6.25 17.20
CA THR A 131 9.79 -6.40 18.35
C THR A 131 10.44 -5.07 18.71
N ASN A 132 10.43 -4.75 20.01
CA ASN A 132 11.18 -3.60 20.52
C ASN A 132 12.67 -3.96 20.66
N HIS A 133 13.48 -3.57 19.67
CA HIS A 133 14.94 -3.72 19.75
C HIS A 133 15.64 -2.52 20.41
N SER A 134 14.89 -1.48 20.78
CA SER A 134 15.44 -0.35 21.53
C SER A 134 15.78 -0.76 22.97
N PRO A 135 16.84 -0.18 23.57
CA PRO A 135 17.22 -0.45 24.96
C PRO A 135 16.21 0.10 25.99
N ASP A 136 15.36 1.04 25.57
CA ASP A 136 14.31 1.62 26.40
C ASP A 136 12.92 1.06 26.05
N PRO A 137 11.98 1.01 27.02
CA PRO A 137 10.58 0.70 26.75
C PRO A 137 9.94 1.66 25.75
N VAL A 138 9.10 1.13 24.87
CA VAL A 138 8.36 1.89 23.86
C VAL A 138 6.87 1.76 24.12
N SER A 139 6.17 2.88 24.21
CA SER A 139 4.72 2.94 24.40
C SER A 139 4.02 3.14 23.07
N ILE A 140 3.12 2.23 22.70
CA ILE A 140 2.20 2.38 21.58
C ILE A 140 1.02 3.22 22.03
N LEU A 141 0.84 4.37 21.38
CA LEU A 141 -0.24 5.31 21.65
C LEU A 141 -1.44 5.13 20.70
N GLY A 142 -1.23 4.46 19.57
CA GLY A 142 -2.29 4.19 18.58
C GLY A 142 -1.73 4.07 17.16
N LEU A 143 -2.65 3.94 16.21
CA LEU A 143 -2.37 3.96 14.77
C LEU A 143 -2.85 5.28 14.17
N GLU A 144 -2.05 5.82 13.27
CA GLU A 144 -2.35 7.02 12.49
C GLU A 144 -2.39 6.65 11.01
N GLN A 145 -3.20 7.37 10.24
CA GLN A 145 -3.34 7.15 8.81
C GLN A 145 -3.56 8.47 8.06
N ALA A 146 -3.61 8.41 6.73
CA ALA A 146 -3.85 9.57 5.89
C ALA A 146 -4.97 9.27 4.88
N GLY A 147 -5.94 10.17 4.75
CA GLY A 147 -7.09 9.98 3.86
C GLY A 147 -8.34 9.55 4.62
N ASP A 148 -9.32 9.04 3.89
CA ASP A 148 -10.68 8.86 4.42
C ASP A 148 -11.04 7.40 4.73
N ASP A 149 -10.17 6.44 4.41
CA ASP A 149 -10.31 5.06 4.87
C ASP A 149 -9.83 4.97 6.32
N TRP A 150 -10.43 4.14 7.18
CA TRP A 150 -10.14 4.18 8.62
C TRP A 150 -9.62 2.86 9.17
N ILE A 151 -8.80 2.98 10.22
CA ILE A 151 -8.35 1.86 11.03
C ILE A 151 -9.28 1.75 12.23
N GLY A 152 -9.83 0.58 12.46
CA GLY A 152 -10.72 0.29 13.57
C GLY A 152 -10.42 -1.06 14.20
N ASP A 153 -11.13 -1.37 15.29
CA ASP A 153 -11.05 -2.63 16.00
C ASP A 153 -9.61 -3.07 16.25
N ILE A 154 -8.81 -2.21 16.89
CA ILE A 154 -7.38 -2.51 17.12
C ILE A 154 -7.24 -3.39 18.34
N HIS A 155 -6.55 -4.51 18.18
CA HIS A 155 -6.26 -5.52 19.18
C HIS A 155 -4.76 -5.79 19.26
N TYR A 156 -4.31 -6.34 20.39
CA TYR A 156 -2.91 -6.69 20.59
C TYR A 156 -2.69 -7.89 21.50
N SER A 157 -1.52 -8.51 21.39
CA SER A 157 -0.97 -9.49 22.32
C SER A 157 0.49 -9.17 22.61
N LEU A 158 0.90 -9.14 23.88
CA LEU A 158 2.29 -8.89 24.31
C LEU A 158 3.23 -10.11 24.12
N LYS A 159 2.91 -10.92 23.12
CA LYS A 159 3.63 -12.10 22.66
C LYS A 159 3.47 -12.21 21.16
N ALA A 160 4.44 -12.81 20.49
CA ALA A 160 4.31 -13.21 19.09
C ALA A 160 3.25 -14.33 18.97
N LEU A 161 2.32 -14.18 18.03
CA LEU A 161 1.29 -15.18 17.73
C LEU A 161 1.48 -15.68 16.29
N SER A 162 1.44 -17.01 16.10
CA SER A 162 1.62 -17.63 14.77
C SER A 162 0.36 -17.59 13.91
N SER A 163 -0.82 -17.54 14.53
CA SER A 163 -2.11 -17.45 13.84
C SER A 163 -3.06 -16.57 14.66
N PRO A 164 -2.80 -15.25 14.67
CA PRO A 164 -3.47 -14.32 15.57
C PRO A 164 -4.97 -14.28 15.29
N ARG A 165 -5.79 -14.40 16.34
CA ARG A 165 -7.25 -14.19 16.30
C ARG A 165 -7.66 -13.16 17.34
N PRO A 166 -8.76 -12.41 17.11
CA PRO A 166 -9.24 -11.41 18.08
C PRO A 166 -9.50 -11.98 19.47
N ASP A 167 -9.97 -13.22 19.57
CA ASP A 167 -10.27 -13.87 20.85
C ASP A 167 -9.02 -14.17 21.69
N ASP A 168 -7.85 -14.28 21.05
CA ASP A 168 -6.56 -14.51 21.71
C ASP A 168 -5.84 -13.21 22.10
N THR A 169 -6.52 -12.07 21.98
CA THR A 169 -5.93 -10.74 22.05
C THR A 169 -6.74 -9.81 22.95
N ARG A 170 -6.17 -8.64 23.25
CA ARG A 170 -6.81 -7.59 24.03
C ARG A 170 -7.11 -6.41 23.13
N VAL A 171 -8.26 -5.77 23.31
CA VAL A 171 -8.55 -4.47 22.67
C VAL A 171 -7.46 -3.47 23.08
N LEU A 172 -6.89 -2.75 22.10
CA LEU A 172 -5.87 -1.75 22.35
C LEU A 172 -6.49 -0.57 23.10
N LYS A 173 -6.03 -0.36 24.34
CA LYS A 173 -6.30 0.82 25.15
C LYS A 173 -4.95 1.48 25.45
N ALA A 174 -4.68 2.59 24.76
CA ALA A 174 -3.41 3.28 24.87
C ALA A 174 -3.21 3.91 26.27
N PRO A 175 -1.96 4.00 26.76
CA PRO A 175 -0.75 3.46 26.14
C PRO A 175 -0.58 1.96 26.38
N VAL A 176 0.01 1.26 25.41
CA VAL A 176 0.48 -0.13 25.56
C VAL A 176 2.00 -0.15 25.55
N VAL A 177 2.62 -0.59 26.64
CA VAL A 177 4.08 -0.59 26.79
C VAL A 177 4.67 -1.90 26.28
N VAL A 178 5.69 -1.80 25.41
CA VAL A 178 6.50 -2.91 24.89
C VAL A 178 7.90 -2.80 25.48
N GLN A 179 8.31 -3.78 26.27
CA GLN A 179 9.62 -3.79 26.92
C GLN A 179 10.75 -4.09 25.93
N PRO A 180 12.02 -3.72 26.24
CA PRO A 180 13.16 -4.12 25.42
C PRO A 180 13.21 -5.64 25.19
N GLY A 181 13.42 -6.04 23.94
CA GLY A 181 13.43 -7.44 23.48
C GLY A 181 12.05 -8.12 23.46
N GLN A 182 10.98 -7.41 23.82
CA GLN A 182 9.62 -7.96 23.82
C GLN A 182 8.99 -7.83 22.43
N ALA A 183 8.37 -8.93 21.98
CA ALA A 183 7.50 -8.94 20.81
C ALA A 183 6.05 -8.60 21.18
N ILE A 184 5.37 -7.88 20.29
CA ILE A 184 3.95 -7.59 20.34
C ILE A 184 3.31 -7.96 18.99
N THR A 185 2.19 -8.67 19.03
CA THR A 185 1.35 -8.88 17.84
C THR A 185 0.22 -7.85 17.86
N LEU A 186 0.05 -7.08 16.79
CA LEU A 186 -1.10 -6.20 16.56
C LEU A 186 -2.04 -6.82 15.55
N LEU A 187 -3.35 -6.67 15.79
CA LEU A 187 -4.40 -7.00 14.86
C LEU A 187 -5.29 -5.77 14.67
N TYR A 188 -5.69 -5.46 13.45
CA TYR A 188 -6.59 -4.34 13.18
C TYR A 188 -7.40 -4.59 11.93
N LYS A 189 -8.51 -3.87 11.79
CA LYS A 189 -9.30 -3.86 10.56
C LYS A 189 -9.10 -2.55 9.82
N LEU A 190 -9.02 -2.67 8.51
CA LEU A 190 -9.25 -1.54 7.61
C LEU A 190 -10.69 -1.51 7.23
N SER A 191 -11.35 -0.41 7.54
CA SER A 191 -12.65 -0.14 6.98
C SER A 191 -12.49 0.86 5.85
N MET A 192 -12.88 0.41 4.67
CA MET A 192 -12.63 1.11 3.42
C MET A 192 -13.93 1.57 2.80
N ARG A 193 -13.88 2.69 2.10
CA ARG A 193 -15.01 3.12 1.30
C ARG A 193 -15.20 2.19 0.09
N PRO A 194 -16.44 1.99 -0.39
CA PRO A 194 -16.71 1.13 -1.55
C PRO A 194 -15.87 1.50 -2.79
N GLU A 195 -15.66 2.79 -3.03
CA GLU A 195 -14.83 3.28 -4.13
C GLU A 195 -13.35 2.91 -4.01
N SER A 196 -12.80 2.84 -2.78
CA SER A 196 -11.42 2.40 -2.52
C SER A 196 -11.26 0.92 -2.83
N ILE A 197 -12.26 0.10 -2.47
CA ILE A 197 -12.27 -1.34 -2.75
C ILE A 197 -12.32 -1.59 -4.26
N GLN A 198 -13.21 -0.91 -4.97
CA GLN A 198 -13.36 -1.07 -6.43
C GLN A 198 -12.13 -0.64 -7.23
N ARG A 199 -11.27 0.22 -6.65
CA ARG A 199 -10.11 0.80 -7.33
C ARG A 199 -8.77 0.20 -6.92
N GLY A 200 -8.80 -0.77 -6.01
CA GLY A 200 -7.60 -1.20 -5.31
C GLY A 200 -7.12 -0.12 -4.35
N LEU A 201 -6.55 -0.54 -3.23
CA LEU A 201 -6.08 0.34 -2.17
C LEU A 201 -4.66 -0.04 -1.77
N VAL A 202 -3.77 0.96 -1.77
CA VAL A 202 -2.60 0.93 -0.88
C VAL A 202 -2.89 1.76 0.32
N PHE A 203 -2.67 1.17 1.47
CA PHE A 203 -2.85 1.79 2.75
C PHE A 203 -1.58 1.62 3.57
N GLN A 204 -0.88 2.72 3.86
CA GLN A 204 0.37 2.71 4.62
C GLN A 204 0.21 3.54 5.91
N PRO A 205 -0.12 2.89 7.04
CA PRO A 205 -0.29 3.58 8.30
C PRO A 205 1.04 3.86 8.99
N ALA A 206 0.97 4.57 10.11
CA ALA A 206 2.08 4.68 11.05
C ALA A 206 1.61 4.38 12.48
N LEU A 207 2.50 3.82 13.30
CA LEU A 207 2.29 3.78 14.74
C LEU A 207 2.67 5.12 15.35
N ARG A 208 1.80 5.63 16.23
CA ARG A 208 2.18 6.71 17.13
C ARG A 208 2.82 6.11 18.36
N LEU A 209 4.08 6.40 18.56
CA LEU A 209 4.90 5.83 19.61
C LEU A 209 5.43 6.91 20.56
N GLU A 210 5.69 6.51 21.79
CA GLU A 210 6.39 7.32 22.78
C GLU A 210 7.53 6.53 23.41
N LYS A 211 8.70 7.16 23.49
CA LYS A 211 9.89 6.63 24.15
C LYS A 211 10.50 7.71 25.03
N GLY A 212 10.45 7.51 26.35
CA GLY A 212 10.81 8.55 27.32
C GLY A 212 9.89 9.76 27.21
N LYS A 213 10.41 10.91 26.75
CA LYS A 213 9.65 12.15 26.52
C LYS A 213 9.45 12.49 25.05
N VAL A 214 9.84 11.58 24.14
CA VAL A 214 9.78 11.81 22.70
C VAL A 214 8.62 11.03 22.11
N THR A 215 7.73 11.74 21.41
CA THR A 215 6.69 11.14 20.58
C THR A 215 7.12 11.15 19.12
N ALA A 216 6.94 10.03 18.42
CA ALA A 216 7.28 9.91 17.01
C ALA A 216 6.27 9.02 16.26
N LEU A 217 6.36 9.05 14.93
CA LEU A 217 5.60 8.17 14.05
C LEU A 217 6.54 7.15 13.43
N GLU A 218 6.22 5.88 13.55
CA GLU A 218 6.92 4.79 12.90
C GLU A 218 6.07 4.30 11.73
N VAL A 219 6.56 4.50 10.50
CA VAL A 219 5.82 4.15 9.29
C VAL A 219 5.83 2.64 9.13
N LEU A 220 4.63 2.07 9.00
CA LEU A 220 4.46 0.63 8.87
C LEU A 220 4.57 0.18 7.41
N PRO A 221 4.75 -1.13 7.16
CA PRO A 221 4.67 -1.69 5.83
C PRO A 221 3.30 -1.38 5.17
N PRO A 222 3.27 -1.21 3.84
CA PRO A 222 2.02 -0.98 3.13
C PRO A 222 1.10 -2.21 3.18
N VAL A 223 -0.20 -1.96 3.24
CA VAL A 223 -1.27 -2.92 3.03
C VAL A 223 -1.77 -2.75 1.60
N THR A 224 -1.74 -3.84 0.85
CA THR A 224 -2.18 -3.86 -0.55
C THR A 224 -3.46 -4.65 -0.70
N LEU A 225 -4.49 -4.01 -1.24
CA LEU A 225 -5.75 -4.63 -1.56
C LEU A 225 -5.99 -4.46 -3.06
N SER A 226 -5.95 -5.56 -3.81
CA SER A 226 -6.06 -5.54 -5.27
C SER A 226 -7.16 -6.45 -5.80
N LEU A 227 -7.95 -5.94 -6.74
CA LEU A 227 -8.88 -6.76 -7.47
C LEU A 227 -8.11 -7.42 -8.62
N ASP A 228 -8.02 -8.74 -8.58
CA ASP A 228 -7.31 -9.49 -9.63
C ASP A 228 -8.10 -9.42 -10.92
N PHE A 229 -7.39 -9.10 -12.02
CA PHE A 229 -7.93 -9.17 -13.36
C PHE A 229 -7.15 -10.19 -14.18
N THR A 230 -7.88 -11.11 -14.80
CA THR A 230 -7.38 -12.00 -15.84
C THR A 230 -8.22 -11.74 -17.10
N PRO A 231 -7.60 -11.40 -18.25
CA PRO A 231 -8.32 -11.31 -19.51
C PRO A 231 -8.90 -12.70 -19.84
N GLY A 232 -10.20 -12.92 -19.66
CA GLY A 232 -10.82 -14.23 -19.89
C GLY A 232 -12.21 -14.43 -19.28
N SER A 233 -12.60 -13.64 -18.28
CA SER A 233 -13.91 -13.74 -17.61
C SER A 233 -15.07 -13.01 -18.31
N GLY A 234 -14.86 -12.51 -19.55
CA GLY A 234 -15.88 -11.84 -20.36
C GLY A 234 -15.34 -11.38 -21.71
N ARG A 235 -16.23 -11.06 -22.67
CA ARG A 235 -15.83 -10.53 -23.99
C ARG A 235 -15.07 -9.21 -23.82
N VAL A 236 -13.79 -9.20 -24.20
CA VAL A 236 -12.96 -7.98 -24.25
C VAL A 236 -12.34 -7.83 -25.66
N PRO A 237 -12.92 -6.99 -26.54
CA PRO A 237 -12.43 -6.71 -27.90
C PRO A 237 -11.26 -5.70 -27.96
N ALA A 238 -10.67 -5.57 -29.15
CA ALA A 238 -9.37 -4.93 -29.40
C ALA A 238 -9.21 -3.51 -28.80
N GLY A 239 -8.13 -3.32 -28.03
CA GLY A 239 -7.76 -2.03 -27.42
C GLY A 239 -8.11 -1.86 -25.93
N THR A 240 -8.39 -2.94 -25.20
CA THR A 240 -8.93 -2.89 -23.83
C THR A 240 -7.93 -3.28 -22.74
N GLU A 241 -8.03 -2.57 -21.62
CA GLU A 241 -7.25 -2.59 -20.37
C GLU A 241 -8.12 -3.09 -19.21
N ARG A 242 -7.55 -3.74 -18.16
CA ARG A 242 -7.78 -3.31 -16.75
C ARG A 242 -7.03 -4.04 -15.62
N PHE A 243 -6.71 -3.21 -14.62
CA PHE A 243 -6.50 -3.42 -13.17
C PHE A 243 -5.16 -3.89 -12.60
N VAL A 244 -4.88 -3.29 -11.44
CA VAL A 244 -3.57 -3.06 -10.86
C VAL A 244 -3.55 -3.48 -9.41
N THR A 245 -2.58 -4.35 -9.13
CA THR A 245 -2.10 -4.62 -7.79
C THR A 245 -1.04 -3.59 -7.44
N VAL A 246 -1.26 -2.83 -6.36
CA VAL A 246 -0.28 -1.85 -5.89
C VAL A 246 0.39 -2.39 -4.64
N SER A 247 1.54 -3.06 -4.76
CA SER A 247 2.35 -3.55 -3.62
C SER A 247 3.16 -2.44 -2.98
#